data_AF-A0A2D9PQR2-F1
#
_entry.id   AF-A0A2D9PQR2-F1
#
_cell.length_a   1.000
_cell.length_b   1.000
_cell.length_c   1.000
_cell.angle_alpha   90.00
_cell.angle_beta   90.00
_cell.angle_gamma   90.00
#
_symmetry.space_group_name_H-M   'P 1'
#
loop_
_entity.id
_entity.type
_entity.pdbx_description
1 polymer ?
#
loop_
_entity_poly.entity_id
_entity_poly.type
_entity_poly.pdbx_seq_one_letter_code
_entity_poly.pdbx_strand_id
1 'polypeptide(L)' 'LLFSSTDFNSYGPVSNAENAPQRVNGRMSASTDPGMGCAPRMDVLGEPVLEIR' A
#
# COMPACT_ATOMS: atom_id res chain seq x y z
N LEU A 1 -13.93 8.59 5.71
CA LEU A 1 -13.34 9.61 4.81
C LEU A 1 -12.78 8.88 3.59
N LEU A 2 -13.01 9.35 2.36
CA LEU A 2 -12.50 8.69 1.13
C LEU A 2 -11.55 9.63 0.42
N PHE A 3 -10.38 9.13 0.01
CA PHE A 3 -9.42 9.92 -0.76
C PHE A 3 -9.76 9.88 -2.25
N SER A 4 -9.60 11.01 -2.94
CA SER A 4 -9.59 11.12 -4.39
C SER A 4 -8.16 11.33 -4.86
N SER A 5 -7.62 10.41 -5.66
CA SER A 5 -6.29 10.54 -6.28
C SER A 5 -6.43 10.22 -7.77
N THR A 6 -5.80 11.03 -8.63
CA THR A 6 -5.69 10.77 -10.08
C THR A 6 -4.76 9.59 -10.39
N ASP A 7 -3.83 9.29 -9.49
CA ASP A 7 -2.87 8.19 -9.61
C ASP A 7 -3.42 6.93 -8.93
N PHE A 8 -4.36 6.28 -9.62
CA PHE A 8 -4.84 4.98 -9.21
C PHE A 8 -3.83 3.90 -9.61
N ASN A 9 -2.86 3.59 -8.74
CA ASN A 9 -2.13 2.31 -8.60
C ASN A 9 -2.09 1.36 -9.83
N SER A 10 -1.89 1.86 -11.05
CA SER A 10 -1.92 1.07 -12.29
C SER A 10 -0.52 0.87 -12.84
N TYR A 11 0.50 1.08 -12.00
CA TYR A 11 1.90 1.11 -12.41
C TYR A 11 2.58 -0.27 -12.39
N GLY A 12 1.85 -1.35 -12.08
CA GLY A 12 2.35 -2.72 -12.28
C GLY A 12 1.55 -3.77 -11.52
N PRO A 13 1.72 -5.06 -11.88
CA PRO A 13 1.01 -6.17 -11.24
C PRO A 13 1.54 -6.52 -9.84
N VAL A 14 2.69 -5.96 -9.45
CA VAL A 14 3.37 -6.31 -8.19
C VAL A 14 2.73 -5.54 -7.04
N SER A 15 2.19 -6.28 -6.06
CA SER A 15 1.75 -5.75 -4.78
C SER A 15 2.92 -5.73 -3.80
N ASN A 16 3.26 -4.57 -3.23
CA ASN A 16 4.36 -4.41 -2.27
C ASN A 16 3.92 -4.41 -0.80
N ALA A 17 2.62 -4.44 -0.53
CA ALA A 17 2.07 -4.44 0.82
C ALA A 17 0.74 -5.20 0.89
N GLU A 18 0.51 -5.87 2.01
CA GLU A 18 -0.77 -6.44 2.41
C GLU A 18 -1.70 -5.34 2.91
N ASN A 19 -2.99 -5.47 2.62
CA ASN A 19 -4.05 -4.55 3.07
C ASN A 19 -3.84 -3.07 2.67
N ALA A 20 -2.98 -2.80 1.69
CA ALA A 20 -2.85 -1.47 1.11
C ALA A 20 -4.19 -1.01 0.50
N PRO A 21 -4.60 0.26 0.69
CA PRO A 21 -5.82 0.80 0.11
C PRO A 21 -5.96 0.50 -1.39
N GLN A 22 -7.06 -0.16 -1.75
CA GLN A 22 -7.38 -0.50 -3.12
C GLN A 22 -8.36 0.50 -3.72
N ARG A 23 -8.25 0.73 -5.03
CA ARG A 23 -9.25 1.49 -5.77
C ARG A 23 -10.54 0.68 -5.88
N VAL A 24 -11.62 1.22 -5.36
CA VAL A 24 -12.98 0.70 -5.58
C VAL A 24 -13.83 1.84 -6.13
N ASN A 25 -14.32 1.68 -7.36
CA ASN A 25 -15.17 2.66 -8.05
C ASN A 25 -14.59 4.09 -8.07
N GLY A 26 -13.29 4.22 -8.35
CA GLY A 26 -12.63 5.52 -8.40
C GLY A 26 -12.45 6.20 -7.04
N ARG A 27 -12.45 5.42 -5.95
CA ARG A 27 -12.22 5.91 -4.59
C ARG A 27 -11.33 4.93 -3.82
N MET A 28 -10.75 5.39 -2.74
CA MET A 28 -10.01 4.55 -1.78
C MET A 28 -10.30 5.02 -0.35
N SER A 29 -10.22 4.10 0.60
CA SER A 29 -10.35 4.35 2.04
C SER A 29 -9.08 3.93 2.77
N ALA A 30 -8.74 4.65 3.84
CA ALA A 30 -7.81 4.12 4.84
C ALA A 30 -8.40 2.87 5.51
N SER A 31 -7.53 2.03 6.08
CA SER A 31 -7.95 0.94 6.95
C SER A 31 -8.65 1.48 8.21
N THR A 32 -9.54 0.67 8.79
CA THR A 32 -10.15 0.93 10.10
C THR A 32 -9.34 0.33 11.26
N ASP A 33 -8.29 -0.42 10.96
CA ASP A 33 -7.44 -1.04 11.97
C ASP A 33 -6.53 0.00 12.66
N PRO A 34 -6.10 -0.25 13.91
CA PRO A 34 -5.14 0.62 14.58
C PRO A 34 -3.83 0.78 13.79
N GLY A 35 -3.25 1.97 13.84
CA GLY A 35 -2.02 2.29 13.11
C GLY A 35 -2.27 2.52 11.62
N MET A 36 -1.34 2.08 10.77
CA MET A 36 -1.43 2.31 9.32
C MET A 36 -2.34 1.29 8.60
N GLY A 37 -2.60 0.14 9.24
CA GLY A 37 -3.51 -0.89 8.71
C GLY A 37 -3.06 -1.56 7.40
N CYS A 38 -1.78 -1.48 7.07
CA CYS A 38 -1.13 -2.24 6.02
C CYS A 38 0.26 -2.72 6.49
N ALA A 39 0.77 -3.78 5.86
CA ALA A 39 2.06 -4.37 6.18
C ALA A 39 2.89 -4.60 4.90
N PRO A 40 4.21 -4.35 4.90
CA PRO A 40 5.04 -4.61 3.72
C PRO A 40 5.12 -6.10 3.39
N ARG A 41 5.10 -6.44 2.10
CA ARG A 41 5.34 -7.80 1.59
C ARG A 41 6.85 -8.02 1.46
N MET A 42 7.49 -8.60 2.47
CA MET A 42 8.96 -8.72 2.50
C MET A 42 9.53 -9.62 1.38
N ASP A 43 8.72 -10.53 0.85
CA ASP A 43 9.06 -11.43 -0.25
C ASP A 43 9.29 -10.72 -1.60
N VAL A 44 8.79 -9.48 -1.76
CA VAL A 44 8.94 -8.71 -3.01
C VAL A 44 9.82 -7.48 -2.88
N LEU A 45 10.27 -7.13 -1.67
CA LEU A 45 11.11 -5.95 -1.42
C LEU A 45 12.60 -6.18 -1.69
N GLY A 46 13.04 -7.44 -1.72
CA GLY A 46 14.44 -7.80 -1.82
C GLY A 46 15.24 -7.47 -0.56
N GLU A 47 16.57 -7.48 -0.68
CA GLU A 47 17.47 -7.21 0.44
C GLU A 47 17.48 -5.73 0.85
N PRO A 48 17.58 -5.41 2.15
CA PRO A 48 17.70 -4.03 2.62
C PRO A 48 18.94 -3.33 2.03
N VAL A 49 18.74 -2.15 1.46
CA VAL A 49 19.84 -1.30 0.94
C VAL A 49 20.46 -0.39 2.00
N LEU A 50 19.79 -0.22 3.14
CA LEU A 50 20.21 0.60 4.27
C LEU A 50 19.63 0.03 5.56
N GLU A 51 20.50 -0.15 6.56
CA GLU A 51 20.13 -0.47 7.93
C GLU A 51 20.75 0.61 8.85
N ILE A 52 19.93 1.25 9.67
CA ILE A 52 20.38 2.23 10.67
C ILE A 52 20.15 1.60 12.05
N ARG A 53 21.18 1.59 12.88
CA ARG A 53 21.17 1.01 14.24
C ARG A 53 21.32 2.08 15.29
#